data_AF-A0A7H4LFU8-F1
#
_entry.id   AF-A0A7H4LFU8-F1
#
_cell.length_a   1.000
_cell.length_b   1.000
_cell.length_c   1.000
_cell.angle_alpha   90.00
_cell.angle_beta   90.00
_cell.angle_gamma   90.00
#
_symmetry.space_group_name_H-M   'P 1'
#
loop_
_entity.id
_entity.type
_entity.pdbx_description
1 polymer ?
#
loop_
_entity_poly.entity_id
_entity_poly.type
_entity_poly.pdbx_seq_one_letter_code
_entity_poly.pdbx_strand_id
1 'polypeptide(L)'
;MERLLRGCTALEYLRLQAINGLSTFHITSMTLRTIYVCCWCGRKTSQKVDHGMVIQDTPALERLLVVDQEGPTRINVISAPKLTVVGYSCDKYSELVIGSTPVQKMISTSLTPKLCTVKVLALESIGPDLEQVVSFLRCFPCLEKLYIEVMFLSC
;
A
#
# COMPACT_ATOMS: atom_id res chain seq x y z
N MET A 1 -6.71 -15.03 -12.12
CA MET A 1 -5.44 -14.43 -11.63
C MET A 1 -4.86 -15.21 -10.46
N GLU A 2 -5.64 -15.63 -9.46
CA GLU A 2 -5.13 -16.36 -8.28
C GLU A 2 -4.25 -17.59 -8.59
N ARG A 3 -4.62 -18.41 -9.58
CA ARG A 3 -3.81 -19.57 -10.00
C ARG A 3 -2.43 -19.17 -10.51
N LEU A 4 -2.33 -18.02 -11.19
CA LEU A 4 -1.04 -17.47 -11.65
C LEU A 4 -0.21 -17.02 -10.45
N LEU A 5 -0.80 -16.26 -9.53
CA LEU A 5 -0.10 -15.74 -8.36
C LEU A 5 0.45 -16.86 -7.46
N ARG A 6 -0.34 -17.92 -7.25
CA ARG A 6 0.05 -19.07 -6.40
C ARG A 6 0.94 -20.08 -7.11
N GLY A 7 0.72 -20.32 -8.41
CA GLY A 7 1.38 -21.40 -9.14
C GLY A 7 2.60 -20.98 -9.97
N CYS A 8 2.78 -19.69 -10.24
CA CYS A 8 3.89 -19.21 -11.06
C CYS A 8 5.18 -19.08 -10.26
N THR A 9 6.18 -19.88 -10.59
CA THR A 9 7.49 -19.87 -9.94
C THR A 9 8.44 -18.78 -10.46
N ALA A 10 8.05 -18.07 -11.53
CA ALA A 10 8.88 -17.03 -12.17
C ALA A 10 8.31 -15.60 -11.99
N LEU A 11 7.14 -15.45 -11.35
CA LEU A 11 6.47 -14.15 -11.23
C LEU A 11 7.11 -13.30 -10.13
N GLU A 12 8.04 -12.42 -10.49
CA GLU A 12 8.66 -11.49 -9.53
C GLU A 12 7.99 -10.10 -9.48
N TYR A 13 7.29 -9.71 -10.55
CA TYR A 13 6.69 -8.37 -10.70
C TYR A 13 5.23 -8.46 -11.15
N LEU A 14 4.34 -7.74 -10.46
CA LEU A 14 2.94 -7.62 -10.78
C LEU A 14 2.55 -6.15 -10.88
N ARG A 15 2.11 -5.72 -12.06
CA ARG A 15 1.48 -4.42 -12.26
C ARG A 15 -0.03 -4.59 -12.36
N LEU A 16 -0.75 -3.82 -11.56
CA LEU A 16 -2.20 -3.74 -11.55
C LEU A 16 -2.60 -2.36 -12.08
N GLN A 17 -3.37 -2.36 -13.17
CA GLN A 17 -3.83 -1.14 -13.82
C GLN A 17 -5.30 -1.24 -14.22
N ALA A 18 -6.03 -0.13 -14.07
CA ALA A 18 -7.44 0.01 -14.48
C ALA A 18 -8.35 -1.06 -13.84
N ILE A 19 -8.15 -1.33 -12.54
CA ILE A 19 -9.00 -2.28 -11.81
C ILE A 19 -10.38 -1.65 -11.62
N ASN A 20 -11.40 -2.23 -12.25
CA ASN A 20 -12.80 -1.79 -12.17
C ASN A 20 -13.67 -2.83 -11.46
N GLY A 21 -14.51 -2.39 -10.53
CA GLY A 21 -15.66 -3.18 -10.06
C GLY A 21 -15.34 -4.38 -9.15
N LEU A 22 -14.12 -4.52 -8.64
CA LEU A 22 -13.77 -5.52 -7.64
C LEU A 22 -13.96 -4.95 -6.23
N SER A 23 -14.73 -5.64 -5.37
CA SER A 23 -14.87 -5.26 -3.97
C SER A 23 -13.57 -5.47 -3.19
N THR A 24 -12.88 -6.60 -3.37
CA THR A 24 -11.59 -6.87 -2.71
C THR A 24 -10.72 -7.79 -3.56
N PHE A 25 -9.44 -7.46 -3.69
CA PHE A 25 -8.46 -8.20 -4.47
C PHE A 25 -7.44 -8.91 -3.57
N HIS A 26 -7.33 -10.24 -3.67
CA HIS A 26 -6.44 -11.05 -2.85
C HIS A 26 -5.17 -11.45 -3.60
N ILE A 27 -4.01 -11.23 -2.98
CA ILE A 27 -2.70 -11.55 -3.51
C ILE A 27 -2.01 -12.55 -2.58
N THR A 28 -1.62 -13.69 -3.16
CA THR A 28 -0.80 -14.71 -2.51
C THR A 28 0.20 -15.25 -3.51
N SER A 29 1.50 -15.11 -3.23
CA SER A 29 2.56 -15.57 -4.12
C SER A 29 3.88 -15.80 -3.38
N MET A 30 4.56 -16.90 -3.70
CA MET A 30 5.83 -17.26 -3.06
C MET A 30 7.05 -16.56 -3.69
N THR A 31 6.89 -15.99 -4.88
CA THR A 31 7.98 -15.48 -5.73
C THR A 31 7.85 -14.00 -6.04
N LEU A 32 6.66 -13.43 -5.81
CA LEU A 32 6.39 -12.03 -6.09
C LEU A 32 7.18 -11.10 -5.17
N ARG A 33 8.03 -10.26 -5.77
CA ARG A 33 8.91 -9.31 -5.09
C ARG A 33 8.43 -7.88 -5.18
N THR A 34 7.69 -7.53 -6.22
CA THR A 34 7.21 -6.16 -6.44
C THR A 34 5.77 -6.15 -6.91
N ILE A 35 4.95 -5.34 -6.23
CA ILE A 35 3.59 -5.00 -6.62
C ILE A 35 3.57 -3.52 -6.95
N TYR A 36 3.07 -3.18 -8.13
CA TYR A 36 2.81 -1.82 -8.55
C TYR A 36 1.33 -1.66 -8.88
N VAL A 37 0.67 -0.70 -8.24
CA VAL A 37 -0.75 -0.40 -8.44
C VAL A 37 -0.87 1.03 -8.96
N CYS A 38 -1.53 1.20 -10.11
CA CYS A 38 -1.87 2.51 -10.66
C CYS A 38 -3.28 2.49 -11.28
N CYS A 39 -4.06 3.55 -11.10
CA CYS A 39 -5.39 3.70 -11.69
C CYS A 39 -6.40 2.61 -11.25
N TRP A 40 -6.78 2.63 -9.99
CA TRP A 40 -7.94 1.98 -9.42
C TRP A 40 -9.13 2.90 -9.64
N CYS A 41 -10.00 2.58 -10.60
CA CYS A 41 -11.12 3.45 -10.87
C CYS A 41 -12.22 3.17 -9.84
N GLY A 42 -12.53 4.16 -9.00
CA GLY A 42 -13.77 4.13 -8.25
C GLY A 42 -14.94 4.20 -9.23
N ARG A 43 -15.96 3.35 -9.07
CA ARG A 43 -17.21 3.63 -9.81
C ARG A 43 -17.73 4.98 -9.31
N LYS A 44 -17.97 5.93 -10.22
CA LYS A 44 -18.80 7.13 -9.99
C LYS A 44 -20.28 6.76 -9.80
N THR A 45 -20.58 5.68 -9.09
CA THR A 45 -21.94 5.28 -8.74
C THR A 45 -22.27 5.81 -7.35
N SER A 46 -23.53 6.17 -7.14
CA SER A 46 -24.07 6.66 -5.85
C SER A 46 -23.87 5.72 -4.65
N GLN A 47 -23.44 4.46 -4.89
CA GLN A 47 -22.99 3.53 -3.85
C GLN A 47 -21.46 3.58 -3.73
N LYS A 48 -21.00 3.97 -2.54
CA LYS A 48 -19.62 3.90 -2.09
C LYS A 48 -19.22 2.43 -1.94
N VAL A 49 -18.61 1.85 -2.97
CA VAL A 49 -18.04 0.50 -2.87
C VAL A 49 -16.64 0.64 -2.29
N ASP A 50 -16.40 0.10 -1.10
CA ASP A 50 -15.05 0.04 -0.54
C ASP A 50 -14.23 -0.96 -1.36
N HIS A 51 -13.14 -0.47 -1.94
CA HIS A 51 -12.22 -1.28 -2.72
C HIS A 51 -11.03 -1.69 -1.84
N GLY A 52 -10.85 -2.99 -1.62
CA GLY A 52 -9.79 -3.53 -0.79
C GLY A 52 -8.70 -4.27 -1.57
N MET A 53 -7.47 -4.25 -1.06
CA MET A 53 -6.41 -5.18 -1.48
C MET A 53 -5.88 -5.92 -0.25
N VAL A 54 -5.80 -7.25 -0.32
CA VAL A 54 -5.28 -8.10 0.76
C VAL A 54 -4.06 -8.86 0.25
N ILE A 55 -2.91 -8.62 0.87
CA ILE A 55 -1.65 -9.32 0.59
C ILE A 55 -1.42 -10.30 1.74
N GLN A 56 -1.52 -11.60 1.42
CA GLN A 56 -1.40 -12.69 2.37
C GLN A 56 -0.39 -13.71 1.88
N ASP A 57 0.39 -14.29 2.78
CA ASP A 57 1.34 -15.36 2.49
C ASP A 57 2.23 -15.04 1.28
N THR A 58 2.77 -13.81 1.27
CA THR A 58 3.63 -13.31 0.19
C THR A 58 5.04 -13.04 0.71
N PRO A 59 5.82 -14.08 1.04
CA PRO A 59 7.07 -13.96 1.80
C PRO A 59 8.23 -13.33 1.03
N ALA A 60 8.18 -13.34 -0.30
CA ALA A 60 9.21 -12.74 -1.15
C ALA A 60 8.99 -11.25 -1.42
N LEU A 61 7.85 -10.67 -1.00
CA LEU A 61 7.50 -9.31 -1.33
C LEU A 61 8.47 -8.32 -0.69
N GLU A 62 9.14 -7.53 -1.53
CA GLU A 62 10.10 -6.52 -1.12
C GLU A 62 9.55 -5.10 -1.28
N ARG A 63 8.74 -4.88 -2.32
CA ARG A 63 8.29 -3.55 -2.74
C ARG A 63 6.78 -3.53 -2.99
N LEU A 64 6.09 -2.59 -2.35
CA LEU A 64 4.68 -2.30 -2.60
C LEU A 64 4.57 -0.82 -2.98
N LEU A 65 4.19 -0.55 -4.22
CA LEU A 65 4.06 0.79 -4.77
C LEU A 65 2.61 1.03 -5.18
N VAL A 66 1.96 2.01 -4.58
CA VAL A 66 0.56 2.36 -4.81
C VAL A 66 0.54 3.83 -5.19
N VAL A 67 0.43 4.07 -6.49
CA VAL A 67 0.49 5.41 -7.08
C VAL A 67 -0.86 5.70 -7.72
N ASP A 68 -1.82 6.19 -6.92
CA ASP A 68 -3.17 6.42 -7.41
C ASP A 68 -4.01 7.37 -6.53
N GLN A 69 -4.50 8.46 -7.14
CA GLN A 69 -5.38 9.42 -6.47
C GLN A 69 -6.68 8.80 -5.97
N GLU A 70 -7.23 7.81 -6.69
CA GLU A 70 -8.46 7.07 -6.33
C GLU A 70 -8.18 5.66 -5.79
N GLY A 71 -6.94 5.39 -5.35
CA GLY A 71 -6.42 4.07 -4.95
C GLY A 71 -7.33 3.23 -4.04
N PRO A 72 -7.02 1.93 -3.86
CA PRO A 72 -7.85 1.04 -3.04
C PRO A 72 -8.06 1.67 -1.66
N THR A 73 -9.33 1.81 -1.26
CA THR A 73 -9.74 2.42 0.00
C THR A 73 -9.02 1.82 1.21
N ARG A 74 -8.63 0.54 1.12
CA ARG A 74 -7.90 -0.18 2.17
C ARG A 74 -6.92 -1.18 1.60
N ILE A 75 -5.68 -1.17 2.12
CA ILE A 75 -4.65 -2.15 1.77
C ILE A 75 -4.27 -2.91 3.03
N ASN A 76 -4.46 -4.22 3.03
CA ASN A 76 -4.16 -5.08 4.18
C ASN A 76 -2.97 -6.00 3.88
N VAL A 77 -1.81 -5.72 4.48
CA VAL A 77 -0.61 -6.56 4.38
C VAL A 77 -0.54 -7.47 5.60
N ILE A 78 -1.00 -8.71 5.47
CA ILE A 78 -1.09 -9.67 6.58
C ILE A 78 0.30 -10.26 6.90
N SER A 79 1.01 -10.71 5.87
CA SER A 79 2.31 -11.37 5.97
C SER A 79 3.18 -11.10 4.73
N ALA A 80 4.18 -10.24 4.92
CA ALA A 80 5.20 -9.89 3.93
C ALA A 80 6.52 -9.54 4.65
N PRO A 81 7.22 -10.52 5.25
CA PRO A 81 8.39 -10.29 6.11
C PRO A 81 9.59 -9.60 5.44
N LYS A 82 9.66 -9.61 4.10
CA LYS A 82 10.73 -8.94 3.34
C LYS A 82 10.34 -7.54 2.84
N LEU A 83 9.14 -7.06 3.18
CA LEU A 83 8.65 -5.77 2.69
C LEU A 83 9.51 -4.65 3.26
N THR A 84 10.29 -4.02 2.39
CA THR A 84 11.30 -3.02 2.74
C THR A 84 11.03 -1.67 2.11
N VAL A 85 10.30 -1.64 0.98
CA VAL A 85 9.94 -0.43 0.24
C VAL A 85 8.43 -0.31 0.16
N VAL A 86 7.91 0.83 0.62
CA VAL A 86 6.51 1.21 0.45
C VAL A 86 6.46 2.54 -0.30
N GLY A 87 5.70 2.59 -1.38
CA GLY A 87 5.35 3.82 -2.10
C GLY A 87 3.86 4.03 -1.99
N TYR A 88 3.44 5.24 -1.60
CA TYR A 88 2.05 5.53 -1.30
C TYR A 88 1.67 6.94 -1.75
N SER A 89 0.74 7.01 -2.71
CA SER A 89 0.10 8.21 -3.22
C SER A 89 -1.40 8.01 -3.06
N CYS A 90 -2.04 8.71 -2.12
CA CYS A 90 -3.50 8.72 -2.02
C CYS A 90 -3.95 10.04 -1.38
N ASP A 91 -4.72 10.83 -2.12
CA ASP A 91 -5.25 12.14 -1.70
C ASP A 91 -6.16 12.08 -0.45
N LYS A 92 -6.58 10.87 -0.04
CA LYS A 92 -7.47 10.66 1.12
C LYS A 92 -6.84 9.82 2.22
N TYR A 93 -5.55 9.51 2.12
CA TYR A 93 -4.88 8.56 3.01
C TYR A 93 -5.75 7.31 3.22
N SER A 94 -5.99 6.53 2.15
CA SER A 94 -6.65 5.23 2.27
C SER A 94 -6.08 4.43 3.46
N GLU A 95 -6.91 3.60 4.09
CA GLU A 95 -6.53 2.92 5.33
C GLU A 95 -5.49 1.83 5.00
N LEU A 96 -4.20 2.16 5.09
CA LEU A 96 -3.14 1.16 5.05
C LEU A 96 -3.17 0.40 6.38
N VAL A 97 -3.40 -0.91 6.30
CA VAL A 97 -3.42 -1.86 7.41
C VAL A 97 -2.25 -2.79 7.23
N ILE A 98 -1.34 -2.84 8.19
CA ILE A 98 -0.23 -3.79 8.19
C ILE A 98 -0.38 -4.69 9.41
N GLY A 99 -0.59 -5.98 9.16
CA GLY A 99 -0.99 -6.97 10.15
C GLY A 99 -2.49 -6.88 10.43
N SER A 100 -2.85 -6.31 11.59
CA SER A 100 -4.23 -6.24 12.09
C SER A 100 -4.69 -4.83 12.46
N THR A 101 -3.79 -3.85 12.40
CA THR A 101 -4.07 -2.48 12.83
C THR A 101 -3.85 -1.49 11.69
N PRO A 102 -4.78 -0.53 11.51
CA PRO A 102 -4.58 0.61 10.63
C PRO A 102 -3.36 1.41 11.07
N VAL A 103 -2.50 1.76 10.10
CA VAL A 103 -1.26 2.52 10.32
C VAL A 103 -1.58 3.85 11.01
N GLN A 104 -2.60 4.58 10.56
CA GLN A 104 -3.02 5.87 11.14
C GLN A 104 -3.50 5.80 12.60
N LYS A 105 -3.93 4.62 13.07
CA LYS A 105 -4.40 4.41 14.46
C LYS A 105 -3.31 3.82 15.36
N MET A 106 -2.11 3.56 14.82
CA MET A 106 -1.00 3.07 15.63
C MET A 106 -0.44 4.20 16.49
N ILE A 107 -0.63 4.09 17.81
CA ILE A 107 0.10 4.89 18.78
C ILE A 107 1.54 4.37 18.80
N SER A 108 2.53 5.27 18.71
CA SER A 108 3.96 4.93 18.55
C SER A 108 4.55 4.05 19.66
N THR A 109 3.80 3.77 20.73
CA THR A 109 4.23 3.06 21.92
C THR A 109 4.28 1.54 21.76
N SER A 110 3.69 0.97 20.70
CA SER A 110 3.90 -0.43 20.32
C SER A 110 4.37 -0.51 18.87
N LEU A 111 5.64 -0.22 18.64
CA LEU A 111 6.30 -0.47 17.36
C LEU A 111 6.10 -1.94 17.00
N THR A 112 5.18 -2.21 16.09
CA THR A 112 4.96 -3.58 15.63
C THR A 112 6.24 -4.01 14.90
N PRO A 113 6.89 -5.12 15.27
CA PRO A 113 8.10 -5.61 14.60
C PRO A 113 7.94 -5.75 13.08
N LYS A 114 6.69 -5.90 12.62
CA LYS A 114 6.31 -5.98 11.21
C LYS A 114 6.58 -4.70 10.41
N LEU A 115 6.55 -3.52 11.03
CA LEU A 115 6.83 -2.24 10.35
C LEU A 115 8.31 -1.86 10.38
N CYS A 116 9.09 -2.44 11.29
CA CYS A 116 10.55 -2.29 11.32
C CYS A 116 11.24 -2.83 10.06
N THR A 117 10.55 -3.64 9.23
CA THR A 117 11.11 -4.13 7.97
C THR A 117 11.14 -3.05 6.89
N VAL A 118 10.25 -2.06 6.97
CA VAL A 118 10.17 -0.96 5.99
C VAL A 118 11.28 0.05 6.27
N LYS A 119 12.19 0.17 5.31
CA LYS A 119 13.37 1.04 5.37
C LYS A 119 13.27 2.21 4.41
N VAL A 120 12.46 2.08 3.36
CA VAL A 120 12.26 3.12 2.35
C VAL A 120 10.78 3.40 2.23
N LEU A 121 10.42 4.67 2.37
CA LEU A 121 9.07 5.17 2.16
C LEU A 121 9.10 6.26 1.10
N ALA A 122 8.27 6.12 0.09
CA ALA A 122 7.99 7.17 -0.88
C ALA A 122 6.55 7.63 -0.71
N LEU A 123 6.36 8.93 -0.52
CA LEU A 123 5.06 9.58 -0.41
C LEU A 123 4.92 10.55 -1.58
N GLU A 124 3.81 10.44 -2.31
CA GLU A 124 3.45 11.36 -3.39
C GLU A 124 2.12 12.03 -3.07
N SER A 125 1.87 13.19 -3.70
CA SER A 125 0.61 13.95 -3.54
C SER A 125 0.32 14.34 -2.07
N ILE A 126 1.35 14.75 -1.34
CA ILE A 126 1.15 15.30 0.01
C ILE A 126 0.40 16.62 -0.12
N GLY A 127 -0.88 16.61 0.23
CA GLY A 127 -1.68 17.82 0.39
C GLY A 127 -1.12 18.75 1.49
N PRO A 128 -1.73 19.92 1.75
CA PRO A 128 -1.19 20.89 2.71
C PRO A 128 -1.16 20.40 4.17
N ASP A 129 -1.80 19.27 4.48
CA ASP A 129 -1.89 18.71 5.82
C ASP A 129 -0.64 17.88 6.18
N LEU A 130 0.37 18.58 6.68
CA LEU A 130 1.63 18.02 7.14
C LEU A 130 1.48 17.21 8.45
N GLU A 131 0.45 17.45 9.27
CA GLU A 131 0.25 16.72 10.53
C GLU A 131 -0.13 15.26 10.27
N GLN A 132 -0.96 15.01 9.26
CA GLN A 132 -1.28 13.64 8.85
C GLN A 132 -0.04 12.88 8.35
N VAL A 133 0.85 13.55 7.62
CA VAL A 133 2.13 12.97 7.18
C VAL A 133 3.01 12.62 8.38
N VAL A 134 3.16 13.55 9.33
CA VAL A 134 3.96 13.32 10.53
C VAL A 134 3.41 12.15 11.34
N SER A 135 2.09 12.06 11.51
CA SER A 135 1.44 10.93 12.19
C SER A 135 1.73 9.61 11.46
N PHE A 136 1.65 9.60 10.13
CA PHE A 136 1.94 8.42 9.31
C PHE A 136 3.41 7.98 9.41
N LEU A 137 4.35 8.92 9.42
CA LEU A 137 5.78 8.63 9.55
C LEU A 137 6.12 7.93 10.88
N ARG A 138 5.39 8.23 11.97
CA ARG A 138 5.59 7.59 13.28
C ARG A 138 5.37 6.08 13.28
N CYS A 139 4.71 5.54 12.25
CA CYS A 139 4.44 4.12 12.12
C CYS A 139 5.64 3.34 11.57
N PHE A 140 6.65 4.00 11.02
CA PHE A 140 7.82 3.38 10.38
C PHE A 140 9.09 3.65 11.20
N PRO A 141 9.32 2.92 12.30
CA PRO A 141 10.41 3.23 13.24
C PRO A 141 11.82 3.01 12.70
N CYS A 142 11.97 2.19 11.66
CA CYS A 142 13.28 1.81 11.10
C CYS A 142 13.50 2.42 9.72
N LEU A 143 12.84 3.55 9.44
CA LEU A 143 12.97 4.24 8.17
C LEU A 143 14.38 4.81 7.99
N GLU A 144 15.05 4.41 6.91
CA GLU A 144 16.40 4.87 6.53
C GLU A 144 16.34 5.93 5.43
N LYS A 145 15.34 5.86 4.54
CA LYS A 145 15.16 6.78 3.42
C LYS A 145 13.69 7.20 3.29
N LEU A 146 13.49 8.50 3.12
CA LEU A 146 12.19 9.12 2.90
C LEU A 146 12.24 9.93 1.61
N TYR A 147 11.34 9.63 0.68
CA TYR A 147 11.12 10.42 -0.52
C TYR A 147 9.75 11.07 -0.42
N ILE A 148 9.69 12.37 -0.67
CA ILE A 148 8.46 13.15 -0.67
C ILE A 148 8.37 13.87 -2.01
N GLU A 149 7.28 13.62 -2.72
CA GLU A 149 6.88 14.39 -3.90
C GLU A 149 5.66 15.23 -3.56
N VAL A 150 5.81 16.55 -3.71
CA VAL A 150 4.74 17.53 -3.50
C VAL A 150 4.24 17.96 -4.86
N MET A 151 3.03 17.54 -5.22
CA MET A 151 2.34 18.02 -6.40
C MET A 151 1.45 19.20 -6.03
N PHE A 152 1.79 20.39 -6.53
CA PHE A 152 0.88 21.52 -6.50
C PHE A 152 -0.10 21.36 -7.65
N LEU A 153 -1.39 21.17 -7.34
CA LEU A 153 -2.44 21.34 -8.35
C LEU A 153 -2.41 22.82 -8.76
N SER A 154 -1.80 23.12 -9.90
CA SER A 154 -1.85 24.44 -10.50
C SER A 154 -3.30 24.74 -10.85
N CYS A 155 -3.85 25.78 -10.21
CA CYS A 155 -5.19 26.33 -10.46
C CYS A 155 -5.41 26.73 -11.92
#